data_AF-A0A5J5QWI1-F1
#
_entry.id   AF-A0A5J5QWI1-F1
#
_cell.length_a   1.000
_cell.length_b   1.000
_cell.length_c   1.000
_cell.angle_alpha   90.00
_cell.angle_beta   90.00
_cell.angle_gamma   90.00
#
_symmetry.space_group_name_H-M   'P 1'
#
loop_
_entity.id
_entity.type
_entity.pdbx_description
1 polymer ?
#
loop_
_entity_poly.entity_id
_entity_poly.type
_entity_poly.pdbx_seq_one_letter_code
_entity_poly.pdbx_strand_id
1 'polypeptide(L)'
;MEGVKEQLQAPIYRNLTTVLSIDGGGIRGIIPGIILGFLESELQKLDSEDARLADYFGVIAGTSTGGLVTAMLTCPNDKNRPLFAAKDIKNFYLINCPKIFPQPGCPLFSQTTKVLKALSGPRYDGKFLHYIIKKKLEGRRLNETLTNVIIPTFDIKLLQPVIFSSFQVKKNPTLNALLSDICIATSAAPTYLPAHYFKTITLLAMGEVSRDIIDKNGDLGTQKNKNDNSKPCNEAIDYSKFLVISLGTGSSSEAKTTTKYSAKQAAEWGMVGWLTSGGSTPLVDVFTQASGDMVDLHLSVLFKALDHSDKYLRIQDDELKGDVSSVDIATRTNLDELVKVGEKLLRDPVSRVDLVTGKFKPVTEETNEIALKRFAKLLSEERQKRHPKPLQEKAETQN
;
A
#
# COMPACT_ATOMS: atom_id res chain seq x y z
N MET A 1 4.63 -6.85 -39.68
CA MET A 1 5.72 -7.39 -38.84
C MET A 1 5.30 -7.18 -37.40
N GLU A 2 4.71 -8.22 -36.81
CA GLU A 2 4.25 -8.22 -35.43
C GLU A 2 5.46 -8.29 -34.50
N GLY A 3 5.62 -7.28 -33.64
CA GLY A 3 6.65 -7.26 -32.61
C GLY A 3 6.39 -8.39 -31.62
N VAL A 4 7.32 -9.33 -31.56
CA VAL A 4 7.33 -10.43 -30.61
C VAL A 4 7.27 -9.85 -29.19
N LYS A 5 6.26 -10.25 -28.42
CA LYS A 5 6.17 -10.01 -26.97
C LYS A 5 7.42 -10.57 -26.30
N GLU A 6 8.31 -9.73 -25.81
CA GLU A 6 9.22 -10.09 -24.72
C GLU A 6 8.37 -10.23 -23.44
N GLN A 7 7.75 -11.40 -23.29
CA GLN A 7 7.38 -11.87 -21.95
C GLN A 7 8.67 -12.05 -21.19
N LEU A 8 8.81 -11.35 -20.06
CA LEU A 8 9.83 -11.53 -19.03
C LEU A 8 10.06 -13.03 -18.77
N GLN A 9 11.01 -13.63 -19.49
CA GLN A 9 11.58 -14.93 -19.14
C GLN A 9 12.40 -14.71 -17.88
N ALA A 10 12.05 -15.45 -16.84
CA ALA A 10 12.75 -15.40 -15.57
C ALA A 10 14.21 -15.85 -15.77
N PRO A 11 15.22 -15.02 -15.46
CA PRO A 11 16.60 -15.47 -15.46
C PRO A 11 16.80 -16.51 -14.34
N ILE A 12 17.64 -17.50 -14.64
CA ILE A 12 17.91 -18.74 -13.89
C ILE A 12 18.71 -18.49 -12.57
N TYR A 13 18.85 -17.24 -12.12
CA TYR A 13 19.48 -16.88 -10.84
C TYR A 13 18.68 -15.78 -10.13
N ARG A 14 17.67 -16.16 -9.32
CA ARG A 14 16.84 -15.22 -8.54
C ARG A 14 17.28 -15.19 -7.08
N ASN A 15 17.74 -14.04 -6.55
CA ASN A 15 18.11 -13.93 -5.13
C ASN A 15 17.25 -12.98 -4.29
N LEU A 16 16.58 -11.94 -4.83
CA LEU A 16 15.78 -11.01 -4.02
C LEU A 16 14.40 -10.69 -4.64
N THR A 17 13.34 -10.79 -3.83
CA THR A 17 11.96 -10.35 -4.10
C THR A 17 11.78 -8.97 -3.51
N THR A 18 11.52 -7.99 -4.37
CA THR A 18 11.38 -6.58 -3.99
C THR A 18 9.90 -6.25 -3.78
N VAL A 19 9.55 -5.80 -2.57
CA VAL A 19 8.16 -5.54 -2.15
C VAL A 19 8.02 -4.10 -1.68
N LEU A 20 7.02 -3.40 -2.22
CA LEU A 20 6.54 -2.13 -1.71
C LEU A 20 5.15 -2.34 -1.08
N SER A 21 4.96 -1.92 0.16
CA SER A 21 3.67 -1.96 0.86
C SER A 21 3.27 -0.55 1.28
N ILE A 22 2.00 -0.17 1.03
CA ILE A 22 1.47 1.16 1.31
C ILE A 22 0.19 1.04 2.13
N ASP A 23 0.20 1.64 3.31
CA ASP A 23 -0.95 1.60 4.22
C ASP A 23 -2.13 2.46 3.73
N GLY A 24 -3.31 2.17 4.29
CA GLY A 24 -4.49 3.01 4.14
C GLY A 24 -4.51 4.18 5.13
N GLY A 25 -5.18 5.26 4.78
CA GLY A 25 -5.27 6.43 5.68
C GLY A 25 -6.04 7.63 5.14
N GLY A 26 -6.94 7.43 4.17
CA GLY A 26 -7.70 8.52 3.55
C GLY A 26 -6.80 9.58 2.92
N ILE A 27 -7.00 10.84 3.28
CA ILE A 27 -6.21 11.98 2.77
C ILE A 27 -4.72 11.91 3.15
N ARG A 28 -4.37 11.13 4.18
CA ARG A 28 -2.99 10.98 4.67
C ARG A 28 -2.09 10.20 3.72
N GLY A 29 -2.64 9.67 2.61
CA GLY A 29 -1.87 9.14 1.48
C GLY A 29 -0.88 10.13 0.86
N ILE A 30 -1.01 11.42 1.17
CA ILE A 30 -0.01 12.44 0.87
C ILE A 30 1.35 12.06 1.47
N ILE A 31 1.39 11.58 2.72
CA ILE A 31 2.64 11.24 3.43
C ILE A 31 3.44 10.20 2.64
N PRO A 32 2.95 8.98 2.38
CA PRO A 32 3.68 8.03 1.55
C PRO A 32 3.89 8.54 0.12
N GLY A 33 3.01 9.37 -0.43
CA GLY A 33 3.21 10.03 -1.72
C GLY A 33 4.50 10.88 -1.79
N ILE A 34 4.84 11.61 -0.72
CA ILE A 34 6.11 12.36 -0.62
C ILE A 34 7.29 11.40 -0.60
N ILE A 35 7.23 10.36 0.23
CA ILE A 35 8.30 9.37 0.38
C ILE A 35 8.57 8.63 -0.94
N LEU A 36 7.51 8.22 -1.64
CA LEU A 36 7.57 7.57 -2.94
C LEU A 36 8.14 8.49 -4.02
N GLY A 37 7.76 9.77 -4.01
CA GLY A 37 8.31 10.79 -4.91
C GLY A 37 9.82 10.95 -4.73
N PHE A 38 10.28 10.96 -3.48
CA PHE A 38 11.72 10.97 -3.18
C PHE A 38 12.42 9.70 -3.67
N LEU A 39 11.90 8.51 -3.32
CA LEU A 39 12.49 7.22 -3.73
C LEU A 39 12.59 7.09 -5.26
N GLU A 40 11.52 7.43 -5.98
CA GLU A 40 11.53 7.38 -7.45
C GLU A 40 12.55 8.36 -8.04
N SER A 41 12.74 9.54 -7.42
CA SER A 41 13.76 10.50 -7.87
C SER A 41 15.19 9.99 -7.69
N GLU A 42 15.47 9.25 -6.60
CA GLU A 42 16.79 8.64 -6.39
C GLU A 42 17.04 7.53 -7.41
N LEU A 43 16.03 6.71 -7.72
CA LEU A 43 16.11 5.70 -8.78
C LEU A 43 16.34 6.34 -10.17
N GLN A 44 15.70 7.48 -10.43
CA GLN A 44 15.90 8.23 -11.68
C GLN A 44 17.32 8.76 -11.83
N LYS A 45 17.94 9.22 -10.73
CA LYS A 45 19.35 9.64 -10.71
C LYS A 45 20.32 8.48 -10.94
N LEU A 46 20.00 7.29 -10.44
CA LEU A 46 20.86 6.11 -10.55
C LEU A 46 20.81 5.46 -11.93
N ASP A 47 19.61 5.37 -12.53
CA ASP A 47 19.42 4.59 -13.75
C ASP A 47 19.00 5.42 -14.98
N SER A 48 17.89 6.16 -14.89
CA SER A 48 17.32 6.94 -16.01
C SER A 48 16.17 7.84 -15.56
N GLU A 49 15.97 9.01 -16.19
CA GLU A 49 14.84 9.90 -15.90
C GLU A 49 13.45 9.26 -16.11
N ASP A 50 13.37 8.25 -16.98
CA ASP A 50 12.15 7.51 -17.25
C ASP A 50 11.86 6.37 -16.24
N ALA A 51 12.76 6.14 -15.28
CA ALA A 51 12.60 5.13 -14.24
C ALA A 51 11.32 5.36 -13.42
N ARG A 52 10.59 4.29 -13.16
CA ARG A 52 9.38 4.30 -12.34
C ARG A 52 9.42 3.17 -11.31
N LEU A 53 8.73 3.36 -10.19
CA LEU A 53 8.74 2.37 -9.09
C LEU A 53 8.34 0.95 -9.55
N ALA A 54 7.40 0.83 -10.49
CA ALA A 54 6.98 -0.46 -11.06
C ALA A 54 8.09 -1.23 -11.78
N ASP A 55 9.19 -0.57 -12.18
CA ASP A 55 10.35 -1.21 -12.81
C ASP A 55 11.26 -1.93 -11.80
N TYR A 56 11.15 -1.58 -10.52
CA TYR A 56 12.07 -2.04 -9.46
C TYR A 56 11.39 -2.98 -8.47
N PHE A 57 10.09 -2.78 -8.23
CA PHE A 57 9.31 -3.62 -7.31
C PHE A 57 8.64 -4.77 -8.05
N GLY A 58 8.97 -6.00 -7.65
CA GLY A 58 8.30 -7.20 -8.14
C GLY A 58 6.87 -7.36 -7.61
N VAL A 59 6.58 -6.72 -6.47
CA VAL A 59 5.24 -6.63 -5.87
C VAL A 59 5.00 -5.23 -5.31
N ILE A 60 3.84 -4.64 -5.62
CA ILE A 60 3.33 -3.44 -4.96
C ILE A 60 1.98 -3.76 -4.32
N ALA A 61 1.91 -3.64 -3.00
CA ALA A 61 0.72 -3.90 -2.21
C ALA A 61 0.19 -2.62 -1.58
N GLY A 62 -1.13 -2.52 -1.45
CA GLY A 62 -1.70 -1.42 -0.69
C GLY A 62 -3.17 -1.55 -0.37
N THR A 63 -3.56 -0.98 0.76
CA THR A 63 -4.92 -1.01 1.30
C THR A 63 -5.55 0.37 1.25
N SER A 64 -6.83 0.47 0.87
CA SER A 64 -7.55 1.75 0.80
C SER A 64 -6.83 2.75 -0.10
N THR A 65 -6.57 3.96 0.38
CA THR A 65 -5.67 4.95 -0.23
C THR A 65 -4.36 4.35 -0.76
N GLY A 66 -3.72 3.43 -0.05
CA GLY A 66 -2.53 2.72 -0.52
C GLY A 66 -2.79 1.82 -1.73
N GLY A 67 -3.99 1.24 -1.82
CA GLY A 67 -4.45 0.50 -3.00
C GLY A 67 -4.74 1.44 -4.20
N LEU A 68 -5.23 2.65 -3.95
CA LEU A 68 -5.32 3.68 -4.99
C LEU A 68 -3.94 4.05 -5.53
N VAL A 69 -2.97 4.30 -4.64
CA VAL A 69 -1.59 4.61 -5.02
C VAL A 69 -0.96 3.44 -5.77
N THR A 70 -1.20 2.20 -5.31
CA THR A 70 -0.76 0.99 -6.01
C THR A 70 -1.27 0.96 -7.45
N ALA A 71 -2.56 1.21 -7.67
CA ALA A 71 -3.13 1.27 -9.02
C ALA A 71 -2.55 2.43 -9.85
N MET A 72 -2.33 3.61 -9.25
CA MET A 72 -1.70 4.75 -9.94
C MET A 72 -0.29 4.44 -10.45
N LEU A 73 0.49 3.71 -9.65
CA LEU A 73 1.87 3.35 -9.97
C LEU A 73 2.01 2.14 -10.90
N THR A 74 0.94 1.35 -11.09
CA THR A 74 1.04 0.07 -11.81
C THR A 74 0.08 -0.07 -12.99
N CYS A 75 -0.98 0.73 -13.05
CA CYS A 75 -1.87 0.76 -14.20
C CYS A 75 -1.10 1.30 -15.42
N PRO A 76 -1.10 0.59 -16.56
CA PRO A 76 -0.43 1.05 -17.77
C PRO A 76 -1.21 2.19 -18.43
N ASN A 77 -0.48 3.16 -18.96
CA ASN A 77 -0.97 4.10 -19.97
C ASN A 77 -0.80 3.51 -21.39
N ASP A 78 -1.11 4.29 -22.42
CA ASP A 78 -1.04 3.85 -23.83
C ASP A 78 0.37 3.51 -24.31
N LYS A 79 1.40 4.02 -23.62
CA LYS A 79 2.82 3.70 -23.88
C LYS A 79 3.32 2.53 -23.03
N ASN A 80 2.42 1.80 -22.36
CA ASN A 80 2.75 0.71 -21.44
C ASN A 80 3.72 1.13 -20.32
N ARG A 81 3.56 2.36 -19.82
CA ARG A 81 4.27 2.91 -18.65
C ARG A 81 3.25 3.26 -17.55
N PRO A 82 3.67 3.38 -16.29
CA PRO A 82 2.76 3.77 -15.20
C PRO A 82 1.97 5.04 -15.51
N LEU A 83 0.69 5.05 -15.14
CA LEU A 83 -0.22 6.16 -15.39
C LEU A 83 0.18 7.43 -14.60
N PHE A 84 0.85 7.25 -13.47
CA PHE A 84 1.41 8.32 -12.65
C PHE A 84 2.89 8.09 -12.38
N ALA A 85 3.68 9.17 -12.36
CA ALA A 85 4.94 9.18 -11.64
C ALA A 85 4.65 9.36 -10.14
N ALA A 86 5.53 8.87 -9.27
CA ALA A 86 5.34 8.95 -7.82
C ALA A 86 5.20 10.40 -7.33
N LYS A 87 5.92 11.35 -7.94
CA LYS A 87 5.83 12.79 -7.64
C LYS A 87 4.43 13.38 -7.86
N ASP A 88 3.62 12.77 -8.73
CA ASP A 88 2.28 13.27 -9.09
C ASP A 88 1.22 12.89 -8.04
N ILE A 89 1.52 11.91 -7.18
CA ILE A 89 0.60 11.42 -6.14
C ILE A 89 0.18 12.57 -5.22
N LYS A 90 1.13 13.36 -4.72
CA LYS A 90 0.86 14.54 -3.88
C LYS A 90 -0.20 15.44 -4.51
N ASN A 91 0.03 15.86 -5.75
CA ASN A 91 -0.85 16.79 -6.46
C ASN A 91 -2.23 16.18 -6.71
N PHE A 92 -2.29 14.87 -6.97
CA PHE A 92 -3.57 14.17 -7.06
C PHE A 92 -4.40 14.33 -5.78
N TYR A 93 -3.81 14.11 -4.60
CA TYR A 93 -4.51 14.27 -3.33
C TYR A 93 -4.90 15.74 -3.08
N LEU A 94 -3.98 16.70 -3.27
CA LEU A 94 -4.25 18.13 -3.07
C LEU A 94 -5.44 18.64 -3.92
N ILE A 95 -5.59 18.15 -5.15
CA ILE A 95 -6.64 18.57 -6.08
C ILE A 95 -7.97 17.85 -5.80
N ASN A 96 -7.93 16.55 -5.49
CA ASN A 96 -9.13 15.71 -5.48
C ASN A 96 -9.72 15.51 -4.08
N CYS A 97 -8.92 15.52 -3.01
CA CYS A 97 -9.44 15.30 -1.65
C CYS A 97 -10.51 16.29 -1.22
N PRO A 98 -10.42 17.60 -1.49
CA PRO A 98 -11.49 18.54 -1.15
C PRO A 98 -12.83 18.23 -1.84
N LYS A 99 -12.80 17.51 -2.97
CA LYS A 99 -14.00 17.09 -3.72
C LYS A 99 -14.50 15.70 -3.29
N ILE A 100 -13.59 14.83 -2.86
CA ILE A 100 -13.91 13.51 -2.29
C ILE A 100 -14.52 13.68 -0.88
N PHE A 101 -13.94 14.57 -0.08
CA PHE A 101 -14.33 14.86 1.30
C PHE A 101 -14.68 16.35 1.46
N PRO A 102 -15.82 16.80 0.90
CA PRO A 102 -16.24 18.19 0.99
C PRO A 102 -16.45 18.61 2.46
N GLN A 103 -15.78 19.69 2.87
CA GLN A 103 -15.91 20.25 4.21
C GLN A 103 -17.13 21.17 4.29
N PRO A 104 -17.92 21.15 5.39
CA PRO A 104 -19.10 21.98 5.52
C PRO A 104 -18.73 23.48 5.52
N GLY A 105 -19.31 24.25 4.61
CA GLY A 105 -18.99 25.68 4.41
C GLY A 105 -19.50 26.65 5.49
N CYS A 106 -20.30 26.19 6.46
CA CYS A 106 -20.81 27.02 7.56
C CYS A 106 -20.94 26.23 8.88
N PRO A 107 -20.33 26.69 10.00
CA PRO A 107 -20.35 25.98 11.28
C PRO A 107 -21.72 25.98 11.99
N LEU A 108 -22.59 26.97 11.73
CA LEU A 108 -23.87 27.14 12.42
C LEU A 108 -24.89 26.01 12.16
N PHE A 109 -24.84 25.38 10.98
CA PHE A 109 -25.74 24.27 10.62
C PHE A 109 -25.12 22.89 10.85
N SER A 110 -23.92 22.80 11.45
CA SER A 110 -23.11 21.58 11.43
C SER A 110 -23.49 20.54 12.49
N GLN A 111 -24.00 20.93 13.66
CA GLN A 111 -24.17 19.98 14.78
C GLN A 111 -25.44 19.13 14.64
N THR A 112 -26.57 19.74 14.27
CA THR A 112 -27.87 19.05 14.11
C THR A 112 -27.93 18.22 12.82
N THR A 113 -27.27 18.66 11.74
CA THR A 113 -27.21 17.90 10.48
C THR A 113 -26.28 16.69 10.55
N LYS A 114 -25.22 16.71 11.38
CA LYS A 114 -24.32 15.57 11.59
C LYS A 114 -25.03 14.35 12.19
N VAL A 115 -25.88 14.57 13.20
CA VAL A 115 -26.62 13.48 13.86
C VAL A 115 -27.67 12.89 12.92
N LEU A 116 -28.42 13.73 12.20
CA LEU A 116 -29.42 13.27 11.23
C LEU A 116 -28.78 12.55 10.02
N LYS A 117 -27.63 13.03 9.52
CA LYS A 117 -26.86 12.34 8.46
C LYS A 117 -26.26 11.02 8.91
N ALA A 118 -25.78 10.93 10.15
CA ALA A 118 -25.23 9.69 10.71
C ALA A 118 -26.29 8.56 10.76
N LEU A 119 -27.58 8.91 10.78
CA LEU A 119 -28.69 7.96 10.72
C LEU A 119 -29.18 7.65 9.30
N SER A 120 -28.67 8.35 8.27
CA SER A 120 -29.23 8.37 6.90
C SER A 120 -28.25 7.86 5.82
N GLY A 121 -27.14 7.22 6.21
CA GLY A 121 -26.15 6.66 5.27
C GLY A 121 -24.71 7.07 5.60
N PRO A 122 -23.74 6.81 4.70
CA PRO A 122 -22.34 7.16 4.91
C PRO A 122 -22.14 8.69 4.92
N ARG A 123 -21.07 9.14 5.59
CA ARG A 123 -20.71 10.57 5.71
C ARG A 123 -20.53 11.25 4.35
N TYR A 124 -20.03 10.52 3.37
CA TYR A 124 -19.80 10.96 1.99
C TYR A 124 -20.50 10.02 1.00
N ASP A 125 -21.02 10.56 -0.11
CA ASP A 125 -21.79 9.77 -1.10
C ASP A 125 -20.91 8.94 -2.05
N GLY A 126 -19.59 9.14 -2.03
CA GLY A 126 -18.62 8.45 -2.88
C GLY A 126 -18.69 8.77 -4.37
N LYS A 127 -19.64 9.59 -4.86
CA LYS A 127 -19.87 9.78 -6.31
C LYS A 127 -18.66 10.36 -7.01
N PHE A 128 -18.04 11.39 -6.42
CA PHE A 128 -16.84 12.00 -7.00
C PHE A 128 -15.65 11.04 -6.99
N LEU A 129 -15.47 10.26 -5.91
CA LEU A 129 -14.43 9.23 -5.81
C LEU A 129 -14.59 8.19 -6.92
N HIS A 130 -15.79 7.68 -7.12
CA HIS A 130 -16.08 6.70 -8.18
C HIS A 130 -15.80 7.29 -9.57
N TYR A 131 -16.25 8.53 -9.81
CA TYR A 131 -16.01 9.23 -11.07
C TYR A 131 -14.51 9.39 -11.35
N ILE A 132 -13.72 9.90 -10.40
CA ILE A 132 -12.30 10.18 -10.65
C ILE A 132 -11.50 8.89 -10.83
N ILE A 133 -11.80 7.83 -10.05
CA ILE A 133 -11.16 6.52 -10.19
C ILE A 133 -11.49 5.90 -11.55
N LYS A 134 -12.78 5.83 -11.93
CA LYS A 134 -13.20 5.29 -13.23
C LYS A 134 -12.63 6.09 -14.40
N LYS A 135 -12.55 7.41 -14.26
CA LYS A 135 -11.94 8.28 -15.28
C LYS A 135 -10.43 8.03 -15.45
N LYS A 136 -9.72 7.74 -14.36
CA LYS A 136 -8.26 7.56 -14.40
C LYS A 136 -7.82 6.15 -14.79
N LEU A 137 -8.58 5.13 -14.37
CA LEU A 137 -8.25 3.73 -14.63
C LEU A 137 -9.01 3.14 -15.83
N GLU A 138 -10.00 3.88 -16.34
CA GLU A 138 -10.78 3.53 -17.52
C GLU A 138 -11.30 2.07 -17.45
N GLY A 139 -11.12 1.30 -18.53
CA GLY A 139 -11.51 -0.10 -18.62
C GLY A 139 -10.42 -1.09 -18.19
N ARG A 140 -9.33 -0.64 -17.57
CA ARG A 140 -8.17 -1.49 -17.24
C ARG A 140 -8.49 -2.49 -16.13
N ARG A 141 -7.98 -3.71 -16.29
CA ARG A 141 -8.20 -4.84 -15.39
C ARG A 141 -6.95 -5.23 -14.61
N LEU A 142 -7.15 -6.04 -13.56
CA LEU A 142 -6.10 -6.46 -12.64
C LEU A 142 -4.90 -7.15 -13.33
N ASN A 143 -5.12 -7.92 -14.40
CA ASN A 143 -4.05 -8.58 -15.14
C ASN A 143 -3.22 -7.66 -16.04
N GLU A 144 -3.67 -6.43 -16.27
CA GLU A 144 -2.96 -5.44 -17.09
C GLU A 144 -1.91 -4.66 -16.28
N THR A 145 -1.84 -4.82 -14.96
CA THR A 145 -0.85 -4.11 -14.14
C THR A 145 0.58 -4.44 -14.55
N LEU A 146 1.44 -3.42 -14.56
CA LEU A 146 2.83 -3.51 -15.03
C LEU A 146 3.74 -4.37 -14.14
N THR A 147 3.37 -4.52 -12.88
CA THR A 147 4.00 -5.45 -11.94
C THR A 147 2.92 -6.17 -11.14
N ASN A 148 3.32 -7.10 -10.27
CA ASN A 148 2.35 -7.80 -9.45
C ASN A 148 1.78 -6.87 -8.38
N VAL A 149 0.47 -6.95 -8.16
CA VAL A 149 -0.22 -6.13 -7.16
C VAL A 149 -1.00 -6.97 -6.18
N ILE A 150 -1.17 -6.45 -4.97
CA ILE A 150 -1.99 -7.05 -3.92
C ILE A 150 -2.86 -5.94 -3.31
N ILE A 151 -4.16 -5.99 -3.54
CA ILE A 151 -5.12 -5.01 -3.02
C ILE A 151 -6.20 -5.75 -2.24
N PRO A 152 -6.18 -5.71 -0.90
CA PRO A 152 -7.20 -6.36 -0.08
C PRO A 152 -8.49 -5.54 -0.05
N THR A 153 -9.60 -6.26 0.04
CA THR A 153 -10.97 -5.76 0.25
C THR A 153 -11.69 -6.69 1.22
N PHE A 154 -12.89 -6.31 1.68
CA PHE A 154 -13.71 -7.14 2.56
C PHE A 154 -15.12 -7.28 2.00
N ASP A 155 -15.55 -8.52 1.75
CA ASP A 155 -16.91 -8.81 1.28
C ASP A 155 -17.85 -8.95 2.48
N ILE A 156 -18.74 -7.97 2.65
CA ILE A 156 -19.71 -7.94 3.76
C ILE A 156 -20.83 -8.98 3.63
N LYS A 157 -21.08 -9.52 2.42
CA LYS A 157 -22.08 -10.57 2.20
C LYS A 157 -21.53 -11.92 2.66
N LEU A 158 -20.25 -12.19 2.40
CA LEU A 158 -19.56 -13.42 2.81
C LEU A 158 -18.90 -13.30 4.19
N LEU A 159 -18.76 -12.08 4.72
CA LEU A 159 -17.98 -11.74 5.91
C LEU A 159 -16.53 -12.26 5.83
N GLN A 160 -15.92 -12.14 4.64
CA GLN A 160 -14.59 -12.66 4.35
C GLN A 160 -13.73 -11.63 3.62
N PRO A 161 -12.40 -11.63 3.84
CA PRO A 161 -11.49 -10.84 3.03
C PRO A 161 -11.48 -11.36 1.60
N VAL A 162 -11.44 -10.45 0.64
CA VAL A 162 -11.20 -10.75 -0.77
C VAL A 162 -9.92 -10.02 -1.18
N ILE A 163 -8.89 -10.80 -1.53
CA ILE A 163 -7.60 -10.24 -1.94
C ILE A 163 -7.51 -10.28 -3.46
N PHE A 164 -7.45 -9.09 -4.06
CA PHE A 164 -7.18 -8.97 -5.48
C PHE A 164 -5.68 -9.02 -5.71
N SER A 165 -5.21 -10.16 -6.23
CA SER A 165 -3.81 -10.40 -6.54
C SER A 165 -3.64 -10.74 -8.01
N SER A 166 -2.80 -9.98 -8.73
CA SER A 166 -2.54 -10.28 -10.15
C SER A 166 -1.78 -11.60 -10.34
N PHE A 167 -1.10 -12.12 -9.31
CA PHE A 167 -0.52 -13.47 -9.32
C PHE A 167 -1.57 -14.56 -9.51
N GLN A 168 -2.74 -14.37 -8.91
CA GLN A 168 -3.79 -15.35 -8.83
C GLN A 168 -4.71 -15.32 -10.04
N VAL A 169 -4.73 -14.23 -10.82
CA VAL A 169 -5.60 -14.12 -12.00
C VAL A 169 -5.35 -15.26 -13.01
N LYS A 170 -4.11 -15.75 -13.14
CA LYS A 170 -3.82 -16.90 -14.01
C LYS A 170 -4.49 -18.20 -13.54
N LYS A 171 -4.57 -18.41 -12.23
CA LYS A 171 -5.17 -19.61 -11.62
C LYS A 171 -6.68 -19.47 -11.45
N ASN A 172 -7.13 -18.26 -11.14
CA ASN A 172 -8.51 -17.89 -10.93
C ASN A 172 -8.86 -16.63 -11.73
N PRO A 173 -9.21 -16.77 -13.03
CA PRO A 173 -9.53 -15.65 -13.91
C PRO A 173 -10.67 -14.75 -13.42
N THR A 174 -11.49 -15.25 -12.50
CA THR A 174 -12.61 -14.50 -11.94
C THR A 174 -12.17 -13.39 -10.98
N LEU A 175 -10.91 -13.39 -10.55
CA LEU A 175 -10.29 -12.27 -9.83
C LEU A 175 -9.94 -11.09 -10.75
N ASN A 176 -10.05 -11.25 -12.08
CA ASN A 176 -9.69 -10.22 -13.05
C ASN A 176 -10.73 -9.10 -13.18
N ALA A 177 -11.11 -8.49 -12.07
CA ALA A 177 -12.02 -7.36 -12.02
C ALA A 177 -11.39 -6.09 -12.60
N LEU A 178 -12.23 -5.07 -12.85
CA LEU A 178 -11.76 -3.74 -13.22
C LEU A 178 -10.94 -3.17 -12.05
N LEU A 179 -9.79 -2.57 -12.36
CA LEU A 179 -8.97 -1.90 -11.33
C LEU A 179 -9.78 -0.80 -10.64
N SER A 180 -10.68 -0.13 -11.37
CA SER A 180 -11.57 0.88 -10.79
C SER A 180 -12.50 0.31 -9.72
N ASP A 181 -13.09 -0.87 -9.94
CA ASP A 181 -13.95 -1.52 -8.96
C ASP A 181 -13.16 -1.95 -7.72
N ILE A 182 -11.97 -2.53 -7.91
CA ILE A 182 -11.07 -2.93 -6.82
C ILE A 182 -10.66 -1.71 -5.98
N CYS A 183 -10.25 -0.62 -6.65
CA CYS A 183 -9.85 0.63 -6.01
C CYS A 183 -10.98 1.27 -5.21
N ILE A 184 -12.20 1.27 -5.73
CA ILE A 184 -13.36 1.77 -5.00
C ILE A 184 -13.64 0.89 -3.78
N ALA A 185 -13.64 -0.44 -3.95
CA ALA A 185 -13.93 -1.40 -2.89
C ALA A 185 -12.92 -1.34 -1.73
N THR A 186 -11.62 -1.24 -2.01
CA THR A 186 -10.60 -1.13 -0.95
C THR A 186 -10.69 0.21 -0.21
N SER A 187 -11.20 1.26 -0.87
CA SER A 187 -11.30 2.61 -0.30
C SER A 187 -12.59 2.84 0.48
N ALA A 188 -13.57 1.94 0.38
CA ALA A 188 -14.89 2.07 0.99
C ALA A 188 -14.87 1.83 2.50
N ALA A 189 -14.29 2.76 3.26
CA ALA A 189 -14.25 2.69 4.71
C ALA A 189 -15.69 2.78 5.29
N PRO A 190 -16.11 1.85 6.17
CA PRO A 190 -17.41 1.89 6.83
C PRO A 190 -17.66 3.22 7.51
N THR A 191 -18.92 3.67 7.54
CA THR A 191 -19.37 5.00 8.03
C THR A 191 -18.89 6.22 7.23
N TYR A 192 -17.79 6.12 6.49
CA TYR A 192 -17.26 7.20 5.64
C TYR A 192 -17.83 7.17 4.21
N LEU A 193 -17.76 6.02 3.54
CA LEU A 193 -18.09 5.85 2.13
C LEU A 193 -19.07 4.68 1.94
N PRO A 194 -19.91 4.69 0.88
CA PRO A 194 -20.81 3.59 0.60
C PRO A 194 -20.02 2.32 0.23
N ALA A 195 -20.55 1.16 0.61
CA ALA A 195 -20.07 -0.12 0.11
C ALA A 195 -20.20 -0.17 -1.41
N HIS A 196 -19.24 -0.83 -2.07
CA HIS A 196 -19.21 -0.94 -3.52
C HIS A 196 -19.71 -2.30 -3.98
N TYR A 197 -20.68 -2.30 -4.89
CA TYR A 197 -21.18 -3.51 -5.52
C TYR A 197 -20.70 -3.58 -6.96
N PHE A 198 -20.07 -4.69 -7.30
CA PHE A 198 -19.75 -5.06 -8.67
C PHE A 198 -19.78 -6.59 -8.78
N LYS A 199 -20.04 -7.09 -10.00
CA LYS A 199 -20.14 -8.52 -10.24
C LYS A 199 -18.78 -9.07 -10.61
N THR A 200 -18.20 -9.85 -9.71
CA THR A 200 -17.09 -10.75 -9.99
C THR A 200 -17.37 -12.08 -9.26
N ILE A 201 -17.01 -13.22 -9.85
CA ILE A 201 -17.26 -14.52 -9.21
C ILE A 201 -16.08 -14.78 -8.27
N THR A 202 -16.18 -14.62 -6.95
CA THR A 202 -14.97 -14.80 -6.12
C THR A 202 -15.24 -15.43 -4.77
N LEU A 203 -14.41 -16.41 -4.44
CA LEU A 203 -14.09 -16.91 -3.10
C LEU A 203 -12.59 -17.16 -3.11
N LEU A 204 -11.83 -16.52 -2.22
CA LEU A 204 -10.45 -16.93 -1.99
C LEU A 204 -9.96 -16.51 -0.60
N ALA A 205 -9.38 -17.48 0.12
CA ALA A 205 -8.87 -17.29 1.47
C ALA A 205 -7.42 -16.76 1.46
N MET A 206 -7.06 -15.96 2.46
CA MET A 206 -5.76 -15.28 2.56
C MET A 206 -4.54 -16.22 2.50
N GLY A 207 -4.68 -17.50 2.87
CA GLY A 207 -3.59 -18.48 2.89
C GLY A 207 -3.02 -18.83 1.50
N GLU A 208 -3.82 -18.72 0.44
CA GLU A 208 -3.38 -19.08 -0.92
C GLU A 208 -2.54 -17.97 -1.58
N VAL A 209 -2.72 -16.71 -1.19
CA VAL A 209 -1.97 -15.57 -1.75
C VAL A 209 -0.51 -15.62 -1.30
N SER A 210 -0.27 -15.86 -0.01
CA SER A 210 1.08 -15.96 0.53
C SER A 210 1.85 -17.11 -0.13
N ARG A 211 1.22 -18.28 -0.26
CA ARG A 211 1.82 -19.46 -0.90
C ARG A 211 2.16 -19.22 -2.37
N ASP A 212 1.31 -18.55 -3.13
CA ASP A 212 1.55 -18.26 -4.55
C ASP A 212 2.70 -17.29 -4.81
N ILE A 213 2.91 -16.32 -3.92
CA ILE A 213 4.08 -15.41 -3.96
C ILE A 213 5.37 -16.21 -3.73
N ILE A 214 5.31 -17.23 -2.87
CA ILE A 214 6.45 -18.08 -2.53
C ILE A 214 6.73 -19.10 -3.63
N ASP A 215 5.71 -19.84 -4.09
CA ASP A 215 5.83 -20.92 -5.08
C ASP A 215 6.37 -20.42 -6.43
N LYS A 216 6.01 -19.21 -6.87
CA LYS A 216 6.56 -18.62 -8.12
C LYS A 216 7.99 -18.11 -7.98
N ASN A 217 8.49 -17.96 -6.76
CA ASN A 217 9.88 -17.59 -6.45
C ASN A 217 10.73 -18.81 -6.07
N GLY A 218 10.10 -19.96 -5.82
CA GLY A 218 10.71 -21.25 -5.54
C GLY A 218 10.81 -22.19 -6.75
N ASP A 219 10.88 -21.69 -7.98
CA ASP A 219 11.20 -22.55 -9.14
C ASP A 219 12.70 -22.90 -9.20
N LEU A 220 13.20 -23.42 -8.07
CA LEU A 220 14.40 -24.24 -7.99
C LEU A 220 13.93 -25.69 -8.01
N GLY A 221 13.80 -26.24 -9.22
CA GLY A 221 14.12 -27.64 -9.48
C GLY A 221 13.43 -28.69 -8.62
N THR A 222 12.10 -28.78 -8.67
CA THR A 222 11.47 -30.10 -8.56
C THR A 222 10.54 -30.31 -9.73
N GLN A 223 11.08 -30.94 -10.78
CA GLN A 223 10.27 -31.87 -11.55
C GLN A 223 9.72 -32.91 -10.55
N LYS A 224 8.55 -32.64 -9.99
CA LYS A 224 7.77 -33.67 -9.31
C LYS A 224 7.36 -34.68 -10.37
N ASN A 225 8.12 -35.76 -10.45
CA ASN A 225 7.60 -37.04 -10.89
C ASN A 225 6.25 -37.24 -10.19
N LYS A 226 5.18 -37.40 -10.97
CA LYS A 226 3.77 -37.45 -10.55
C LYS A 226 3.41 -38.65 -9.65
N ASN A 227 4.36 -39.31 -9.00
CA ASN A 227 4.16 -40.64 -8.42
C ASN A 227 4.64 -40.81 -6.98
N ASP A 228 4.84 -39.75 -6.20
CA ASP A 228 5.12 -39.91 -4.77
C ASP A 228 4.08 -39.22 -3.88
N ASN A 229 3.43 -40.04 -3.06
CA ASN A 229 2.36 -39.70 -2.12
C ASN A 229 2.95 -39.14 -0.80
N SER A 230 4.10 -38.48 -0.87
CA SER A 230 4.76 -37.88 0.28
C SER A 230 4.12 -36.52 0.61
N LYS A 231 3.70 -36.39 1.88
CA LYS A 231 3.10 -35.20 2.49
C LYS A 231 3.80 -33.91 2.04
N PRO A 232 3.07 -32.79 1.82
CA PRO A 232 3.71 -31.54 1.44
C PRO A 232 4.63 -31.10 2.58
N CYS A 233 5.94 -31.22 2.36
CA CYS A 233 6.95 -30.61 3.21
C CYS A 233 6.72 -29.10 3.14
N ASN A 234 6.40 -28.47 4.28
CA ASN A 234 6.39 -27.02 4.41
C ASN A 234 7.84 -26.55 4.33
N GLU A 235 8.32 -26.25 3.13
CA GLU A 235 9.59 -25.54 2.97
C GLU A 235 9.47 -24.21 3.73
N ALA A 236 10.38 -24.00 4.70
CA ALA A 236 10.41 -22.79 5.48
C ALA A 236 10.67 -21.60 4.55
N ILE A 237 9.85 -20.55 4.68
CA ILE A 237 9.97 -19.35 3.84
C ILE A 237 11.29 -18.67 4.18
N ASP A 238 12.17 -18.56 3.18
CA ASP A 238 13.43 -17.85 3.33
C ASP A 238 13.23 -16.33 3.16
N TYR A 239 12.97 -15.65 4.28
CA TYR A 239 12.78 -14.20 4.28
C TYR A 239 14.06 -13.40 3.99
N SER A 240 15.24 -14.04 3.98
CA SER A 240 16.50 -13.38 3.56
C SER A 240 16.45 -12.92 2.10
N LYS A 241 15.56 -13.52 1.31
CA LYS A 241 15.32 -13.21 -0.10
C LYS A 241 14.31 -12.09 -0.31
N PHE A 242 13.90 -11.34 0.71
CA PHE A 242 12.97 -10.23 0.54
C PHE A 242 13.65 -8.89 0.83
N LEU A 243 13.38 -7.90 -0.02
CA LEU A 243 13.71 -6.50 0.20
C LEU A 243 12.40 -5.73 0.26
N VAL A 244 12.06 -5.20 1.45
CA VAL A 244 10.71 -4.70 1.74
C VAL A 244 10.78 -3.24 2.18
N ILE A 245 10.04 -2.38 1.48
CA ILE A 245 9.73 -1.02 1.94
C ILE A 245 8.24 -0.98 2.32
N SER A 246 7.95 -0.62 3.56
CA SER A 246 6.60 -0.48 4.10
C SER A 246 6.37 0.97 4.50
N LEU A 247 5.34 1.60 3.92
CA LEU A 247 5.06 3.02 4.11
C LEU A 247 3.71 3.19 4.81
N GLY A 248 3.76 3.77 5.99
CA GLY A 248 2.57 4.12 6.74
C GLY A 248 2.04 5.51 6.38
N THR A 249 0.77 5.76 6.71
CA THR A 249 0.15 7.10 6.59
C THR A 249 0.15 7.87 7.91
N GLY A 250 0.94 7.40 8.86
CA GLY A 250 1.01 7.92 10.22
C GLY A 250 -0.14 7.51 11.14
N SER A 251 0.08 7.64 12.44
CA SER A 251 -0.88 7.37 13.51
C SER A 251 -0.94 8.56 14.47
N SER A 252 -2.05 8.68 15.20
CA SER A 252 -2.24 9.80 16.12
C SER A 252 -1.38 9.63 17.37
N SER A 253 -0.68 10.69 17.80
CA SER A 253 0.02 10.69 19.09
C SER A 253 -0.94 10.42 20.25
N GLU A 254 -2.18 10.89 20.11
CA GLU A 254 -3.27 10.72 21.09
C GLU A 254 -3.88 9.33 21.06
N ALA A 255 -3.64 8.53 20.01
CA ALA A 255 -4.00 7.11 20.01
C ALA A 255 -3.01 6.27 20.83
N LYS A 256 -1.75 6.73 20.99
CA LYS A 256 -0.68 5.97 21.66
C LYS A 256 -0.17 6.56 22.99
N THR A 257 -0.45 7.83 23.31
CA THR A 257 0.05 8.49 24.55
C THR A 257 -1.06 8.94 25.50
N THR A 258 -2.21 9.33 24.98
CA THR A 258 -3.43 9.56 25.77
C THR A 258 -4.39 8.40 25.53
N THR A 259 -5.15 8.01 26.54
CA THR A 259 -6.23 7.04 26.37
C THR A 259 -7.30 7.68 25.50
N LYS A 260 -7.17 7.64 24.16
CA LYS A 260 -8.19 8.13 23.21
C LYS A 260 -9.57 7.68 23.65
N TYR A 261 -9.63 6.45 24.14
CA TYR A 261 -10.75 5.87 24.86
C TYR A 261 -10.23 5.19 26.14
N SER A 262 -11.02 5.23 27.22
CA SER A 262 -10.77 4.42 28.41
C SER A 262 -11.82 3.34 28.55
N ALA A 263 -11.45 2.19 29.14
CA ALA A 263 -12.39 1.11 29.43
C ALA A 263 -13.56 1.60 30.30
N LYS A 264 -13.31 2.53 31.23
CA LYS A 264 -14.34 3.14 32.08
C LYS A 264 -15.35 3.95 31.26
N GLN A 265 -14.90 4.73 30.28
CA GLN A 265 -15.81 5.46 29.37
C GLN A 265 -16.55 4.50 28.45
N ALA A 266 -15.86 3.50 27.88
CA ALA A 266 -16.44 2.55 26.94
C ALA A 266 -17.45 1.58 27.59
N ALA A 267 -17.35 1.35 28.91
CA ALA A 267 -18.30 0.52 29.65
C ALA A 267 -19.72 1.08 29.65
N GLU A 268 -19.87 2.40 29.51
CA GLU A 268 -21.17 3.09 29.44
C GLU A 268 -21.65 3.24 27.98
N TRP A 269 -20.87 2.82 26.99
CA TRP A 269 -21.24 2.99 25.59
C TRP A 269 -22.26 1.94 25.13
N GLY A 270 -23.42 2.42 24.68
CA GLY A 270 -24.28 1.68 23.76
C GLY A 270 -23.78 1.74 22.30
N MET A 271 -24.60 1.26 21.36
CA MET A 271 -24.28 1.26 19.92
C MET A 271 -23.84 2.64 19.39
N VAL A 272 -24.51 3.71 19.79
CA VAL A 272 -24.18 5.08 19.34
C VAL A 272 -22.80 5.49 19.85
N GLY A 273 -22.46 5.20 21.10
CA GLY A 273 -21.13 5.47 21.66
C GLY A 273 -20.02 4.79 20.85
N TRP A 274 -20.19 3.52 20.51
CA TRP A 274 -19.24 2.78 19.68
C TRP A 274 -19.09 3.30 18.25
N LEU A 275 -20.07 4.06 17.75
CA LEU A 275 -20.08 4.60 16.39
C LEU A 275 -19.70 6.09 16.30
N THR A 276 -19.83 6.87 17.38
CA THR A 276 -19.69 8.32 17.35
C THR A 276 -18.85 8.94 18.48
N SER A 277 -18.30 8.15 19.41
CA SER A 277 -17.53 8.70 20.53
C SER A 277 -16.18 9.31 20.13
N GLY A 278 -15.84 10.43 20.78
CA GLY A 278 -14.56 11.12 20.56
C GLY A 278 -14.43 11.75 19.17
N GLY A 279 -15.54 12.06 18.48
CA GLY A 279 -15.54 12.64 17.14
C GLY A 279 -15.03 11.71 16.03
N SER A 280 -14.91 10.41 16.33
CA SER A 280 -14.51 9.34 15.41
C SER A 280 -15.51 8.18 15.49
N THR A 281 -15.22 7.05 14.83
CA THR A 281 -15.97 5.80 14.94
C THR A 281 -15.09 4.77 15.67
N PRO A 282 -15.15 4.69 17.02
CA PRO A 282 -14.26 3.86 17.83
C PRO A 282 -14.13 2.42 17.34
N LEU A 283 -15.24 1.81 16.91
CA LEU A 283 -15.23 0.44 16.39
C LEU A 283 -14.33 0.29 15.15
N VAL A 284 -14.40 1.24 14.22
CA VAL A 284 -13.58 1.25 13.00
C VAL A 284 -12.12 1.55 13.35
N ASP A 285 -11.89 2.47 14.28
CA ASP A 285 -10.54 2.84 14.73
C ASP A 285 -9.83 1.63 15.36
N VAL A 286 -10.48 0.92 16.27
CA VAL A 286 -9.91 -0.25 16.97
C VAL A 286 -9.53 -1.34 15.97
N PHE A 287 -10.43 -1.72 15.06
CA PHE A 287 -10.12 -2.77 14.08
C PHE A 287 -9.06 -2.35 13.06
N THR A 288 -9.06 -1.09 12.63
CA THR A 288 -8.08 -0.59 11.65
C THR A 288 -6.69 -0.47 12.28
N GLN A 289 -6.58 0.09 13.49
CA GLN A 289 -5.30 0.22 14.20
C GLN A 289 -4.75 -1.14 14.61
N ALA A 290 -5.58 -2.02 15.18
CA ALA A 290 -5.15 -3.36 15.56
C ALA A 290 -4.58 -4.16 14.37
N SER A 291 -5.17 -4.03 13.18
CA SER A 291 -4.65 -4.70 11.99
C SER A 291 -3.28 -4.16 11.56
N GLY A 292 -3.08 -2.84 11.58
CA GLY A 292 -1.80 -2.23 11.21
C GLY A 292 -0.69 -2.59 12.19
N ASP A 293 -0.96 -2.46 13.49
CA ASP A 293 -0.01 -2.75 14.56
C ASP A 293 0.38 -4.24 14.57
N MET A 294 -0.59 -5.15 14.37
CA MET A 294 -0.31 -6.59 14.35
C MET A 294 0.58 -7.01 13.17
N VAL A 295 0.38 -6.46 11.97
CA VAL A 295 1.22 -6.78 10.81
C VAL A 295 2.65 -6.30 11.04
N ASP A 296 2.84 -5.08 11.55
CA ASP A 296 4.18 -4.53 11.76
C ASP A 296 4.92 -5.22 12.92
N LEU A 297 4.21 -5.60 13.99
CA LEU A 297 4.77 -6.44 15.06
C LEU A 297 5.24 -7.80 14.52
N HIS A 298 4.42 -8.46 13.69
CA HIS A 298 4.79 -9.75 13.10
C HIS A 298 6.02 -9.64 12.20
N LEU A 299 6.06 -8.64 11.31
CA LEU A 299 7.20 -8.43 10.40
C LEU A 299 8.46 -8.02 11.17
N SER A 300 8.34 -7.14 12.17
CA SER A 300 9.48 -6.69 12.97
C SER A 300 10.08 -7.82 13.80
N VAL A 301 9.25 -8.69 14.40
CA VAL A 301 9.73 -9.90 15.10
C VAL A 301 10.41 -10.84 14.12
N LEU A 302 9.80 -11.07 12.95
CA LEU A 302 10.31 -11.99 11.94
C LEU A 302 11.68 -11.56 11.38
N PHE A 303 11.82 -10.32 10.92
CA PHE A 303 13.08 -9.82 10.36
C PHE A 303 14.17 -9.64 11.43
N LYS A 304 13.80 -9.39 12.69
CA LYS A 304 14.74 -9.38 13.82
C LYS A 304 15.21 -10.79 14.18
N ALA A 305 14.32 -11.77 14.15
CA ALA A 305 14.67 -13.17 14.43
C ALA A 305 15.59 -13.77 13.35
N LEU A 306 15.57 -13.23 12.13
CA LEU A 306 16.35 -13.70 10.99
C LEU A 306 17.60 -12.87 10.71
N ASP A 307 17.97 -11.92 11.59
CA ASP A 307 19.14 -11.04 11.46
C ASP A 307 19.25 -10.29 10.10
N HIS A 308 18.11 -10.04 9.45
CA HIS A 308 18.02 -9.38 8.14
C HIS A 308 17.29 -8.05 8.21
N SER A 309 17.55 -7.34 9.29
CA SER A 309 16.80 -6.14 9.63
C SER A 309 17.14 -4.94 8.73
N ASP A 310 18.26 -5.03 8.00
CA ASP A 310 18.70 -4.09 6.97
C ASP A 310 17.86 -4.15 5.67
N LYS A 311 17.11 -5.25 5.46
CA LYS A 311 16.26 -5.50 4.28
C LYS A 311 14.78 -5.14 4.47
N TYR A 312 14.39 -4.73 5.68
CA TYR A 312 13.06 -4.21 5.99
C TYR A 312 13.15 -2.75 6.42
N LEU A 313 12.52 -1.86 5.65
CA LEU A 313 12.40 -0.44 5.97
C LEU A 313 10.93 -0.08 6.16
N ARG A 314 10.57 0.27 7.40
CA ARG A 314 9.26 0.82 7.75
C ARG A 314 9.40 2.32 8.01
N ILE A 315 8.64 3.13 7.27
CA ILE A 315 8.58 4.58 7.44
C ILE A 315 7.18 4.93 7.93
N GLN A 316 7.09 5.44 9.16
CA GLN A 316 5.84 5.69 9.87
C GLN A 316 6.02 6.86 10.83
N ASP A 317 5.04 7.76 10.86
CA ASP A 317 4.93 8.85 11.85
C ASP A 317 3.90 8.45 12.92
N ASP A 318 4.26 8.48 14.20
CA ASP A 318 3.34 8.12 15.30
C ASP A 318 2.87 9.34 16.12
N GLU A 319 3.15 10.54 15.63
CA GLU A 319 3.04 11.78 16.40
C GLU A 319 2.02 12.77 15.82
N LEU A 320 1.13 12.32 14.93
CA LEU A 320 0.13 13.19 14.30
C LEU A 320 -0.85 13.75 15.34
N LYS A 321 -1.11 15.06 15.29
CA LYS A 321 -1.98 15.79 16.23
C LYS A 321 -3.07 16.57 15.50
N GLY A 322 -4.20 16.77 16.17
CA GLY A 322 -5.33 17.54 15.65
C GLY A 322 -5.82 17.05 14.30
N ASP A 323 -6.17 17.99 13.40
CA ASP A 323 -6.71 17.70 12.07
C ASP A 323 -5.80 16.82 11.20
N VAL A 324 -4.48 16.88 11.41
CA VAL A 324 -3.47 16.11 10.64
C VAL A 324 -3.62 14.60 10.89
N SER A 325 -4.11 14.22 12.06
CA SER A 325 -4.40 12.82 12.39
C SER A 325 -5.66 12.28 11.71
N SER A 326 -6.51 13.16 11.18
CA SER A 326 -7.76 12.76 10.52
C SER A 326 -7.53 12.18 9.12
N VAL A 327 -8.41 11.26 8.73
CA VAL A 327 -8.42 10.61 7.42
C VAL A 327 -9.28 11.34 6.38
N ASP A 328 -10.09 12.32 6.79
CA ASP A 328 -11.10 12.94 5.91
C ASP A 328 -11.24 14.48 6.02
N ILE A 329 -10.46 15.15 6.87
CA ILE A 329 -10.45 16.63 6.95
C ILE A 329 -9.61 17.22 5.81
N ALA A 330 -10.22 17.40 4.65
CA ALA A 330 -9.55 17.86 3.43
C ALA A 330 -9.52 19.40 3.27
N THR A 331 -9.21 20.14 4.33
CA THR A 331 -8.97 21.59 4.24
C THR A 331 -7.61 21.86 3.61
N ARG A 332 -7.46 23.02 2.92
CA ARG A 332 -6.18 23.40 2.30
C ARG A 332 -5.04 23.36 3.32
N THR A 333 -5.26 23.96 4.49
CA THR A 333 -4.31 23.98 5.59
C THR A 333 -3.89 22.57 6.02
N ASN A 334 -4.85 21.67 6.25
CA ASN A 334 -4.53 20.31 6.71
C ASN A 334 -3.77 19.50 5.66
N LEU A 335 -4.14 19.64 4.38
CA LEU A 335 -3.45 18.97 3.29
C LEU A 335 -2.00 19.49 3.13
N ASP A 336 -1.77 20.79 3.30
CA ASP A 336 -0.43 21.37 3.27
C ASP A 336 0.40 20.95 4.50
N GLU A 337 -0.21 20.78 5.68
CA GLU A 337 0.46 20.21 6.86
C GLU A 337 0.85 18.73 6.64
N LEU A 338 0.01 17.92 5.99
CA LEU A 338 0.37 16.53 5.63
C LEU A 338 1.57 16.45 4.68
N VAL A 339 1.74 17.44 3.80
CA VAL A 339 2.96 17.56 2.97
C VAL A 339 4.17 17.80 3.85
N LYS A 340 4.09 18.75 4.79
CA LYS A 340 5.18 19.05 5.73
C LYS A 340 5.54 17.85 6.59
N VAL A 341 4.56 17.06 7.03
CA VAL A 341 4.80 15.79 7.73
C VAL A 341 5.62 14.84 6.88
N GLY A 342 5.23 14.60 5.62
CA GLY A 342 5.99 13.73 4.72
C GLY A 342 7.43 14.23 4.49
N GLU A 343 7.62 15.53 4.34
CA GLU A 343 8.95 16.16 4.17
C GLU A 343 9.79 16.15 5.44
N LYS A 344 9.16 16.21 6.62
CA LYS A 344 9.82 16.03 7.92
C LYS A 344 10.23 14.57 8.09
N LEU A 345 9.37 13.63 7.73
CA LEU A 345 9.60 12.20 7.93
C LEU A 345 10.83 11.68 7.18
N LEU A 346 11.20 12.28 6.04
CA LEU A 346 12.47 12.01 5.36
C LEU A 346 13.70 12.34 6.23
N ARG A 347 13.61 13.41 7.04
CA ARG A 347 14.68 13.89 7.91
C ARG A 347 14.70 13.19 9.27
N ASP A 348 13.59 12.58 9.66
CA ASP A 348 13.49 11.82 10.91
C ASP A 348 14.36 10.55 10.86
N PRO A 349 14.90 10.10 12.00
CA PRO A 349 15.71 8.89 12.09
C PRO A 349 14.89 7.63 11.78
N VAL A 350 15.55 6.63 11.20
CA VAL A 350 14.97 5.29 10.99
C VAL A 350 14.53 4.74 12.34
N SER A 351 13.27 4.35 12.38
CA SER A 351 12.60 3.92 13.60
C SER A 351 12.02 2.51 13.44
N ARG A 352 11.88 1.80 14.55
CA ARG A 352 11.22 0.48 14.60
C ARG A 352 10.23 0.43 15.74
N VAL A 353 9.21 -0.42 15.58
CA VAL A 353 8.25 -0.67 16.64
C VAL A 353 8.96 -1.32 17.85
N ASP A 354 8.80 -0.69 19.00
CA ASP A 354 9.13 -1.25 20.28
C ASP A 354 8.04 -2.27 20.65
N LEU A 355 8.40 -3.54 20.75
CA LEU A 355 7.46 -4.66 20.94
C LEU A 355 6.70 -4.60 22.28
N VAL A 356 7.19 -3.84 23.25
CA VAL A 356 6.55 -3.69 24.57
C VAL A 356 5.53 -2.56 24.54
N THR A 357 5.89 -1.45 23.90
CA THR A 357 5.10 -0.21 23.92
C THR A 357 4.24 0.00 22.67
N GLY A 358 4.48 -0.75 21.58
CA GLY A 358 3.82 -0.57 20.29
C GLY A 358 4.16 0.75 19.58
N LYS A 359 5.17 1.48 20.07
CA LYS A 359 5.58 2.79 19.55
C LYS A 359 6.82 2.67 18.69
N PHE A 360 6.89 3.46 17.63
CA PHE A 360 8.11 3.58 16.86
C PHE A 360 9.18 4.35 17.64
N LYS A 361 10.36 3.76 17.78
CA LYS A 361 11.53 4.38 18.41
C LYS A 361 12.70 4.42 17.43
N PRO A 362 13.49 5.51 17.41
CA PRO A 362 14.72 5.57 16.63
C PRO A 362 15.64 4.41 17.02
N VAL A 363 16.15 3.69 16.01
CA VAL A 363 17.11 2.58 16.21
C VAL A 363 18.53 2.94 15.78
N THR A 364 18.66 3.97 14.95
CA THR A 364 19.91 4.44 14.37
C THR A 364 19.88 5.96 14.22
N GLU A 365 21.04 6.59 14.08
CA GLU A 365 21.15 8.01 13.70
C GLU A 365 20.90 8.23 12.19
N GLU A 366 20.89 7.15 11.39
CA GLU A 366 20.54 7.19 9.96
C GLU A 366 19.12 7.74 9.77
N THR A 367 18.96 8.75 8.91
CA THR A 367 17.64 9.29 8.55
C THR A 367 16.94 8.44 7.51
N ASN A 368 15.61 8.55 7.43
CA ASN A 368 14.83 7.86 6.41
C ASN A 368 15.29 8.22 4.98
N GLU A 369 15.75 9.44 4.75
CA GLU A 369 16.33 9.87 3.46
C GLU A 369 17.56 9.03 3.08
N ILE A 370 18.49 8.84 4.01
CA ILE A 370 19.72 8.05 3.78
C ILE A 370 19.35 6.58 3.57
N ALA A 371 18.44 6.05 4.38
CA ALA A 371 17.96 4.68 4.23
C ALA A 371 17.28 4.47 2.88
N LEU A 372 16.46 5.41 2.41
CA LEU A 372 15.82 5.34 1.09
C LEU A 372 16.84 5.38 -0.05
N LYS A 373 17.90 6.20 0.05
CA LYS A 373 19.01 6.20 -0.92
C LYS A 373 19.72 4.85 -0.97
N ARG A 374 19.96 4.23 0.19
CA ARG A 374 20.52 2.87 0.29
C ARG A 374 19.60 1.85 -0.37
N PHE A 375 18.30 1.89 -0.07
CA PHE A 375 17.31 1.01 -0.71
C PHE A 375 17.20 1.24 -2.22
N ALA A 376 17.27 2.49 -2.70
CA ALA A 376 17.28 2.81 -4.12
C ALA A 376 18.47 2.15 -4.84
N LYS A 377 19.66 2.17 -4.22
CA LYS A 377 20.84 1.47 -4.73
C LYS A 377 20.63 -0.05 -4.80
N LEU A 378 20.12 -0.66 -3.73
CA LEU A 378 19.81 -2.10 -3.70
C LEU A 378 18.79 -2.50 -4.78
N LEU A 379 17.76 -1.66 -4.98
CA LEU A 379 16.74 -1.86 -6.02
C LEU A 379 17.32 -1.74 -7.43
N SER A 380 18.17 -0.74 -7.69
CA SER A 380 18.87 -0.56 -8.97
C SER A 380 19.80 -1.74 -9.26
N GLU A 381 20.61 -2.17 -8.30
CA GLU A 381 21.50 -3.33 -8.44
C GLU A 381 20.72 -4.62 -8.74
N GLU A 382 19.62 -4.85 -8.03
CA GLU A 382 18.74 -6.01 -8.27
C GLU A 382 18.09 -5.95 -9.66
N ARG A 383 17.66 -4.77 -10.11
CA ARG A 383 17.12 -4.58 -11.46
C ARG A 383 18.16 -4.86 -12.54
N GLN A 384 19.39 -4.36 -12.38
CA GLN A 384 20.48 -4.60 -13.33
C GLN A 384 20.85 -6.08 -13.43
N LYS A 385 20.79 -6.82 -12.32
CA LYS A 385 20.98 -8.28 -12.32
C LYS A 385 19.89 -9.02 -13.11
N ARG A 386 18.65 -8.54 -13.07
CA ARG A 386 17.52 -9.13 -13.82
C ARG A 386 17.56 -8.79 -15.32
N HIS A 387 18.13 -7.64 -15.67
CA HIS A 387 18.25 -7.14 -17.04
C HIS A 387 19.69 -6.72 -17.35
N PRO A 388 20.63 -7.68 -17.51
CA PRO A 388 22.00 -7.35 -17.86
C PRO A 388 21.99 -6.64 -19.22
N LYS A 389 22.62 -5.46 -19.29
CA LYS A 389 22.84 -4.77 -20.58
C LYS A 389 23.63 -5.71 -21.50
N PRO A 390 23.30 -5.79 -22.80
CA PRO A 390 24.14 -6.50 -23.75
C PRO A 390 25.56 -5.96 -23.64
N LEU A 391 26.55 -6.84 -23.51
CA LEU A 391 27.96 -6.47 -23.61
C LEU A 391 28.12 -5.72 -24.93
N GLN A 392 28.52 -4.44 -24.87
CA GLN A 392 28.99 -3.75 -26.07
C GLN A 392 30.25 -4.51 -26.50
N GLU A 393 30.13 -5.26 -27.60
CA GLU A 393 31.28 -5.80 -28.30
C GLU A 393 32.24 -4.64 -28.53
N LYS A 394 33.42 -4.72 -27.90
CA LYS A 394 34.56 -3.90 -28.30
C LYS A 394 34.79 -4.23 -29.76
N ALA A 395 34.43 -3.31 -30.64
CA ALA A 395 34.92 -3.31 -32.00
C ALA A 395 36.45 -3.13 -31.90
N GLU A 396 37.16 -4.25 -31.86
CA GLU A 396 38.57 -4.30 -32.24
C GLU A 396 38.62 -3.99 -33.73
N THR A 397 38.80 -2.71 -34.05
CA THR A 397 39.26 -2.30 -35.37
C THR A 397 40.72 -2.75 -35.51
N GLN A 398 40.90 -3.99 -35.95
CA GLN A 398 42.07 -4.39 -36.73
C GLN A 398 41.66 -4.35 -38.20
N ASN A 399 42.14 -3.33 -38.91
CA ASN A 399 42.72 -3.42 -40.26
C ASN A 399 43.32 -2.06 -40.65
#